data_AF-A0A3B5B3A9-F1
#
_entry.id   AF-A0A3B5B3A9-F1
#
_cell.length_a   1.000
_cell.length_b   1.000
_cell.length_c   1.000
_cell.angle_alpha   90.00
_cell.angle_beta   90.00
_cell.angle_gamma   90.00
#
_symmetry.space_group_name_H-M   'P 1'
#
loop_
_entity.id
_entity.type
_entity.pdbx_description
1 polymer ?
#
loop_
_entity_poly.entity_id
_entity_poly.type
_entity_poly.pdbx_seq_one_letter_code
_entity_poly.pdbx_strand_id
1 'polypeptide(L)'
;METVFRVFVIRREGAERDDVPEDVAIILEGVEVLNELGNVPVAVAMLLALVYALNLSYPPEWKYTFEALQKLIMGLDGQRLSKKLQVLKTLLAR
;
A
#
# COMPACT_ATOMS: atom_id res chain seq x y z
N MET A 1 -3.37 7.34 -19.64
CA MET A 1 -2.31 6.37 -19.29
C MET A 1 -2.72 5.74 -17.98
N GLU A 2 -2.78 4.42 -17.93
CA GLU A 2 -3.10 3.68 -16.71
C GLU A 2 -1.79 3.53 -15.93
N THR A 3 -1.67 4.21 -14.79
CA THR A 3 -0.47 4.11 -13.96
C THR A 3 -0.50 2.77 -13.21
N VAL A 4 0.47 1.91 -13.49
CA VAL A 4 0.54 0.57 -12.91
C VAL A 4 1.39 0.60 -11.66
N PHE A 5 0.77 0.32 -10.51
CA PHE A 5 1.46 0.16 -9.22
C PHE A 5 1.53 -1.31 -8.83
N ARG A 6 2.71 -1.80 -8.43
CA ARG A 6 2.89 -3.17 -7.95
C ARG A 6 3.80 -3.21 -6.74
N VAL A 7 3.41 -4.04 -5.78
CA VAL A 7 4.26 -4.48 -4.67
C VAL A 7 4.69 -5.92 -4.99
N PHE A 8 5.99 -6.15 -5.06
CA PHE A 8 6.57 -7.46 -5.34
C PHE A 8 7.18 -8.05 -4.09
N VAL A 9 6.84 -9.31 -3.80
CA VAL A 9 7.40 -10.05 -2.68
C VAL A 9 8.50 -10.95 -3.22
N ILE A 10 9.73 -10.70 -2.79
CA ILE A 10 10.91 -11.47 -3.13
C ILE A 10 11.03 -12.61 -2.13
N ARG A 11 11.19 -13.83 -2.63
CA ARG A 11 11.31 -15.03 -1.81
C ARG A 11 12.57 -15.78 -2.21
N ARG A 12 13.21 -16.37 -1.21
CA ARG A 12 14.32 -17.29 -1.42
C ARG A 12 13.84 -18.49 -2.25
N GLU A 13 14.72 -18.97 -3.12
CA GLU A 13 14.46 -20.16 -3.92
C GLU A 13 14.18 -21.38 -3.01
N GLY A 14 13.07 -22.07 -3.25
CA GLY A 14 12.60 -23.19 -2.42
C GLY A 14 11.71 -22.81 -1.22
N ALA A 15 11.44 -21.51 -0.99
CA ALA A 15 10.51 -21.08 0.05
C ALA A 15 9.04 -21.32 -0.34
N GLU A 16 8.23 -21.73 0.63
CA GLU A 16 6.78 -21.85 0.48
C GLU A 16 6.09 -20.48 0.51
N ARG A 17 4.78 -20.44 0.21
CA ARG A 17 3.98 -19.19 0.20
C ARG A 17 3.78 -18.57 1.57
N ASP A 18 3.87 -19.36 2.64
CA ASP A 18 3.66 -18.87 4.00
C ASP A 18 4.97 -18.50 4.71
N ASP A 19 6.11 -18.79 4.08
CA ASP A 19 7.41 -18.36 4.58
C ASP A 19 7.53 -16.84 4.58
N VAL A 20 8.33 -16.35 5.52
CA VAL A 20 8.68 -14.92 5.63
C VAL A 20 9.37 -14.50 4.31
N PRO A 21 8.91 -13.41 3.68
CA PRO A 21 9.58 -12.86 2.51
C PRO A 21 11.07 -12.60 2.75
N GLU A 22 11.89 -12.83 1.74
CA GLU A 22 13.29 -12.41 1.78
C GLU A 22 13.38 -10.89 1.68
N ASP A 23 12.57 -10.29 0.80
CA ASP A 23 12.44 -8.85 0.69
C ASP A 23 11.12 -8.44 0.00
N VAL A 24 10.84 -7.14 -0.05
CA VAL A 24 9.72 -6.56 -0.79
C VAL A 24 10.20 -5.33 -1.56
N ALA A 25 9.74 -5.19 -2.81
CA ALA A 25 10.05 -4.08 -3.69
C ALA A 25 8.78 -3.42 -4.24
N ILE A 26 8.90 -2.17 -4.69
CA ILE A 26 7.84 -1.40 -5.35
C ILE A 26 8.26 -1.15 -6.78
N ILE A 27 7.35 -1.46 -7.70
CA ILE A 27 7.51 -1.21 -9.13
C ILE A 27 6.40 -0.27 -9.59
N LEU A 28 6.79 0.86 -10.19
CA LEU A 28 5.88 1.83 -10.81
C LEU A 28 6.12 1.82 -12.32
N GLU A 29 5.07 1.63 -13.10
CA GLU A 29 5.14 1.65 -14.58
C GLU A 29 6.23 0.73 -15.18
N GLY A 30 6.54 -0.38 -14.48
CA GLY A 30 7.55 -1.35 -14.90
C GLY A 30 8.97 -1.02 -14.44
N VAL A 31 9.18 0.07 -13.72
CA VAL A 31 10.47 0.46 -13.14
C VAL A 31 10.47 0.18 -11.64
N GLU A 32 11.47 -0.56 -11.16
CA GLU A 32 11.71 -0.72 -9.72
C GLU A 32 12.14 0.62 -9.12
N VAL A 33 11.36 1.14 -8.17
CA VAL A 33 11.60 2.45 -7.55
C VAL A 33 12.11 2.36 -6.12
N LEU A 34 11.77 1.28 -5.41
CA LEU A 34 12.22 0.99 -4.05
C LEU A 34 12.35 -0.53 -3.86
N ASN A 35 13.38 -0.94 -3.14
CA ASN A 35 13.66 -2.31 -2.72
C ASN A 35 14.12 -2.30 -1.25
N GLU A 36 14.48 -3.46 -0.71
CA GLU A 36 14.96 -3.62 0.66
C GLU A 36 13.94 -3.15 1.71
N LEU A 37 12.65 -3.29 1.39
CA LEU A 37 11.54 -2.86 2.26
C LEU A 37 11.25 -3.89 3.35
N GLY A 38 11.74 -5.12 3.20
CA GLY A 38 11.68 -6.22 4.15
C GLY A 38 10.29 -6.85 4.33
N ASN A 39 9.21 -6.06 4.33
CA ASN A 39 7.86 -6.57 4.47
C ASN A 39 6.79 -5.76 3.71
N VAL A 40 5.65 -6.40 3.48
CA VAL A 40 4.54 -5.84 2.70
C VAL A 40 3.92 -4.60 3.37
N PRO A 41 3.67 -4.55 4.69
CA PRO A 41 3.16 -3.34 5.33
C PRO A 41 4.03 -2.10 5.10
N VAL A 42 5.35 -2.23 5.23
CA VAL A 42 6.30 -1.14 4.95
C VAL A 42 6.21 -0.74 3.47
N ALA A 43 6.19 -1.70 2.55
CA ALA A 43 6.06 -1.39 1.13
C ALA A 43 4.75 -0.67 0.77
N VAL A 44 3.63 -1.05 1.40
CA VAL A 44 2.35 -0.35 1.21
C VAL A 44 2.41 1.09 1.74
N ALA A 45 3.04 1.30 2.90
CA ALA A 45 3.24 2.64 3.46
C ALA A 45 4.14 3.51 2.57
N MET A 46 5.23 2.94 2.05
CA MET A 46 6.15 3.62 1.13
C MET A 46 5.48 3.93 -0.21
N LEU A 47 4.66 3.02 -0.75
CA LEU A 47 3.88 3.28 -1.96
C LEU A 47 2.91 4.45 -1.76
N LEU A 48 2.20 4.50 -0.62
CA LEU A 48 1.32 5.62 -0.29
C LEU A 48 2.10 6.94 -0.19
N ALA A 49 3.28 6.92 0.44
CA ALA A 49 4.16 8.07 0.55
C ALA A 49 4.65 8.56 -0.83
N LEU A 50 5.06 7.65 -1.71
CA LEU A 50 5.48 7.97 -3.08
C LEU A 50 4.36 8.59 -3.90
N VAL A 51 3.16 8.00 -3.86
CA VAL A 51 2.00 8.54 -4.58
C VAL A 51 1.69 9.97 -4.13
N TYR A 52 1.78 10.23 -2.83
CA TYR A 52 1.58 11.57 -2.28
C TYR A 52 2.72 12.54 -2.65
N ALA A 53 3.98 12.13 -2.45
CA ALA A 53 5.15 12.98 -2.69
C ALA A 53 5.32 13.36 -4.17
N LEU A 54 4.96 12.45 -5.08
CA LEU A 54 5.06 12.64 -6.52
C LEU A 54 3.73 13.13 -7.15
N ASN A 55 2.70 13.34 -6.34
CA ASN A 55 1.36 13.75 -6.77
C ASN A 55 0.79 12.86 -7.90
N LEU A 56 1.01 11.54 -7.79
CA LEU A 56 0.55 10.59 -8.79
C LEU A 56 -0.95 10.36 -8.67
N SER A 57 -1.61 10.11 -9.80
CA SER A 57 -3.01 9.69 -9.78
C SER A 57 -3.13 8.25 -9.30
N TYR A 58 -4.12 7.97 -8.46
CA TYR A 58 -4.42 6.60 -8.06
C TYR A 58 -4.92 5.77 -9.24
N PRO A 59 -4.48 4.51 -9.38
CA PRO A 59 -5.04 3.59 -10.35
C PRO A 59 -6.52 3.38 -10.02
N PRO A 60 -7.39 3.24 -11.03
CA PRO A 60 -8.83 3.05 -10.81
C PRO A 60 -9.14 1.89 -9.86
N GLU A 61 -8.37 0.80 -9.93
CA GLU A 61 -8.60 -0.42 -9.14
C GLU A 61 -8.22 -0.24 -7.67
N TRP A 62 -7.33 0.71 -7.37
CA TRP A 62 -6.81 0.95 -6.02
C TRP A 62 -7.35 2.23 -5.39
N LYS A 63 -8.11 3.04 -6.14
CA LYS A 63 -8.66 4.32 -5.71
C LYS A 63 -9.35 4.22 -4.35
N TYR A 64 -10.25 3.25 -4.18
CA TYR A 64 -10.99 3.07 -2.92
C TYR A 64 -10.10 2.57 -1.77
N THR A 65 -9.09 1.75 -2.05
CA THR A 65 -8.14 1.26 -1.06
C THR A 65 -7.27 2.40 -0.54
N PHE A 66 -6.71 3.21 -1.43
CA PHE A 66 -5.92 4.38 -1.06
C PHE A 66 -6.75 5.43 -0.34
N GLU A 67 -7.97 5.70 -0.81
CA GLU A 67 -8.90 6.60 -0.13
C GLU A 67 -9.19 6.11 1.30
N ALA A 68 -9.44 4.81 1.48
CA ALA A 68 -9.64 4.25 2.81
C ALA A 68 -8.39 4.40 3.69
N LEU A 69 -7.21 4.07 3.18
CA LEU A 69 -5.95 4.20 3.93
C LEU A 69 -5.66 5.65 4.35
N GLN A 70 -5.82 6.62 3.44
CA GLN A 70 -5.64 8.03 3.75
C GLN A 70 -6.61 8.51 4.84
N LYS A 71 -7.88 8.11 4.75
CA LYS A 71 -8.90 8.52 5.73
C LYS A 71 -8.72 7.83 7.07
N LEU A 72 -8.34 6.55 7.06
CA LEU A 72 -8.26 5.71 8.25
C LEU A 72 -6.97 5.95 9.04
N ILE A 73 -5.84 6.02 8.32
CA ILE A 73 -4.48 6.05 8.89
C ILE A 73 -3.96 7.49 8.96
N MET A 74 -4.09 8.27 7.89
CA MET A 74 -3.49 9.62 7.83
C MET A 74 -4.41 10.72 8.39
N GLY A 75 -5.68 10.42 8.68
CA GLY A 75 -6.62 11.38 9.27
C GLY A 75 -6.92 12.58 8.37
N LEU A 76 -6.69 12.46 7.06
CA LEU A 76 -6.77 13.56 6.09
C LEU A 76 -8.20 14.02 5.77
N ASP A 77 -9.23 13.33 6.27
CA ASP A 77 -10.62 13.77 6.12
C ASP A 77 -11.06 14.54 7.37
N GLY A 78 -11.30 15.84 7.21
CA GLY A 78 -12.03 16.65 8.20
C GLY A 78 -13.53 16.28 8.29
N GLN A 79 -13.98 15.34 7.46
CA GLN A 79 -15.34 14.82 7.43
C GLN A 79 -15.45 13.47 8.17
N ARG A 80 -16.58 13.30 8.84
CA ARG A 80 -16.93 12.16 9.69
C ARG A 80 -16.87 10.85 8.87
N LEU A 81 -15.85 10.00 9.12
CA LEU A 81 -15.70 8.68 8.51
C LEU A 81 -17.03 7.91 8.50
N SER A 82 -17.31 7.22 7.39
CA SER A 82 -18.52 6.39 7.28
C SER A 82 -18.55 5.33 8.39
N LYS A 83 -19.75 4.88 8.80
CA LYS A 83 -19.88 3.83 9.83
C LYS A 83 -19.06 2.57 9.51
N LYS A 84 -18.92 2.21 8.22
CA LYS A 84 -18.10 1.06 7.79
C LYS A 84 -16.61 1.29 8.03
N LEU A 85 -16.10 2.50 7.72
CA LEU A 85 -14.71 2.88 7.97
C LEU A 85 -14.39 2.99 9.46
N GLN A 86 -15.34 3.47 10.28
CA GLN A 86 -15.19 3.50 11.74
C GLN A 86 -15.06 2.08 12.33
N VAL A 87 -15.90 1.14 11.88
CA VAL A 87 -15.80 -0.27 12.30
C VAL A 87 -14.45 -0.87 11.87
N LEU A 88 -14.03 -0.62 10.63
CA LEU A 88 -12.73 -1.09 10.14
C LEU A 88 -11.56 -0.51 10.94
N LYS A 89 -11.63 0.76 11.34
CA LYS A 89 -10.62 1.41 12.20
C LYS A 89 -10.49 0.68 13.53
N THR A 90 -11.62 0.40 14.17
CA THR A 90 -11.65 -0.31 15.45
C THR A 90 -11.13 -1.74 15.33
N LEU A 91 -11.40 -2.43 14.22
CA LEU A 91 -10.89 -3.78 13.97
C LEU A 91 -9.38 -3.80 13.72
N LEU A 92 -8.83 -2.81 13.03
CA LEU A 92 -7.40 -2.70 12.75
C LEU A 92 -6.58 -2.16 13.93
N ALA A 93 -7.22 -1.45 14.87
CA ALA A 93 -6.60 -0.96 16.10
C ALA A 93 -6.54 -1.99 17.23
N ARG A 94 -7.05 -3.21 17.00
CA ARG A 94 -7.11 -4.30 17.96
C ARG A 94 -6.10 -5.38 17.61
#